data_AF-A0A518ICP8-F1
#
_entry.id   AF-A0A518ICP8-F1
#
_cell.length_a   1.000
_cell.length_b   1.000
_cell.length_c   1.000
_cell.angle_alpha   90.00
_cell.angle_beta   90.00
_cell.angle_gamma   90.00
#
_symmetry.space_group_name_H-M   'P 1'
#
loop_
_entity.id
_entity.type
_entity.pdbx_description
1 polymer ?
#
loop_
_entity_poly.entity_id
_entity_poly.type
_entity_poly.pdbx_seq_one_letter_code
_entity_poly.pdbx_strand_id
1 'polypeptide(L)'
;MCMNFDTGRNPTDEEIREAERILKQRPIKQKDHPSAVAANHKKLSHINTYGDLPNFYLDQPFTCRQCGKREIWKAKDQKWYYEEAKGHIDARAVECHACRKAKKSSNSD
;
A
#
# COMPACT_ATOMS: atom_id res chain seq x y z
N MET A 1 -7.51 18.41 16.60
CA MET A 1 -7.97 17.03 16.30
C MET A 1 -6.90 16.30 15.53
N CYS A 2 -6.21 15.34 16.14
CA CYS A 2 -5.36 14.41 15.40
C CYS A 2 -6.30 13.49 14.62
N MET A 3 -6.44 13.68 13.31
CA MET A 3 -7.18 12.74 12.48
C MET A 3 -6.47 11.38 12.60
N ASN A 4 -7.14 10.41 13.21
CA ASN A 4 -6.73 9.02 13.21
C ASN A 4 -6.82 8.51 11.77
N PHE A 5 -5.82 8.86 10.96
CA PHE A 5 -5.62 8.19 9.68
C PHE A 5 -5.34 6.74 10.02
N ASP A 6 -6.24 5.84 9.62
CA ASP A 6 -5.98 4.42 9.60
C ASP A 6 -4.76 4.20 8.69
N THR A 7 -3.60 4.14 9.33
CA THR A 7 -2.29 4.11 8.66
C THR A 7 -1.84 2.69 8.35
N GLY A 8 -2.66 1.66 8.66
CA GLY A 8 -2.30 0.25 8.48
C GLY A 8 -1.06 -0.21 9.26
N ARG A 9 -0.57 0.61 10.22
CA ARG A 9 0.66 0.35 10.99
C ARG A 9 0.47 -0.67 12.10
N ASN A 10 -0.71 -0.74 12.71
CA ASN A 10 -1.01 -1.69 13.77
C ASN A 10 -2.38 -2.33 13.49
N PRO A 11 -2.50 -3.10 12.40
CA PRO A 11 -3.76 -3.72 12.05
C PRO A 11 -4.06 -4.89 13.00
N THR A 12 -5.34 -5.13 13.28
CA THR A 12 -5.77 -6.35 13.93
C THR A 12 -5.62 -7.54 12.98
N ASP A 13 -5.59 -8.76 13.52
CA ASP A 13 -5.56 -9.96 12.68
C ASP A 13 -6.81 -10.07 11.79
N GLU A 14 -7.95 -9.53 12.23
CA GLU A 14 -9.18 -9.48 11.45
C GLU A 14 -9.03 -8.56 10.24
N GLU A 15 -8.45 -7.37 10.42
CA GLU A 15 -8.18 -6.44 9.32
C GLU A 15 -7.21 -7.03 8.31
N ILE A 16 -6.20 -7.77 8.78
CA ILE A 16 -5.26 -8.45 7.87
C ILE A 16 -5.98 -9.55 7.09
N ARG A 17 -6.76 -10.41 7.75
CA ARG A 17 -7.52 -11.49 7.10
C ARG A 17 -8.52 -10.93 6.09
N GLU A 18 -9.15 -9.82 6.41
CA GLU A 18 -10.08 -9.14 5.52
C GLU A 18 -9.37 -8.61 4.27
N ALA A 19 -8.23 -7.94 4.43
CA ALA A 19 -7.41 -7.49 3.30
C ALA A 19 -6.97 -8.66 2.42
N GLU A 20 -6.51 -9.77 3.01
CA GLU A 20 -6.16 -11.00 2.29
C GLU A 20 -7.37 -11.59 1.54
N ARG A 21 -8.56 -11.58 2.15
CA ARG A 21 -9.79 -12.07 1.55
C ARG A 21 -10.17 -11.25 0.33
N ILE A 22 -10.13 -9.92 0.42
CA ILE A 22 -10.47 -9.00 -0.67
C ILE A 22 -9.49 -9.17 -1.84
N LEU A 23 -8.18 -9.29 -1.58
CA LEU A 23 -7.19 -9.51 -2.64
C LEU A 23 -7.43 -10.81 -3.42
N LYS A 24 -8.03 -11.83 -2.80
CA LYS A 24 -8.40 -13.09 -3.47
C LYS A 24 -9.75 -13.04 -4.20
N GLN A 25 -10.51 -11.94 -4.06
CA GLN A 25 -11.78 -11.77 -4.77
C GLN A 25 -11.59 -11.44 -6.25
N ARG A 26 -12.66 -11.58 -7.03
CA ARG A 26 -12.70 -11.16 -8.43
C ARG A 26 -12.61 -9.63 -8.55
N PRO A 27 -12.06 -9.09 -9.66
CA PRO A 27 -11.86 -7.64 -9.84
C PRO A 27 -13.12 -6.78 -9.64
N ILE A 28 -14.30 -7.27 -10.01
CA ILE A 28 -15.58 -6.57 -9.80
C ILE A 28 -15.82 -6.36 -8.30
N LYS A 29 -15.67 -7.42 -7.50
CA LYS A 29 -15.86 -7.37 -6.05
C LYS A 29 -14.78 -6.57 -5.34
N GLN A 30 -13.57 -6.59 -5.87
CA GLN A 30 -12.47 -5.76 -5.39
C GLN A 30 -12.76 -4.27 -5.59
N LYS A 31 -13.19 -3.89 -6.80
CA LYS A 31 -13.50 -2.50 -7.14
C LYS A 31 -14.63 -1.92 -6.26
N ASP A 32 -15.63 -2.73 -5.94
CA ASP A 32 -16.78 -2.31 -5.15
C ASP A 32 -16.49 -2.25 -3.64
N HIS A 33 -15.29 -2.66 -3.21
CA HIS A 33 -14.93 -2.69 -1.79
C HIS A 33 -14.63 -1.27 -1.25
N PRO A 34 -15.04 -0.89 -0.04
CA PRO A 34 -14.78 0.44 0.54
C PRO A 34 -13.29 0.78 0.72
N SER A 35 -12.40 -0.21 0.80
CA SER A 35 -10.95 0.03 0.83
C SER A 35 -10.33 0.25 -0.56
N ALA A 36 -11.09 0.07 -1.64
CA ALA A 36 -10.61 0.32 -2.99
C ALA A 36 -10.49 1.82 -3.26
N VAL A 37 -9.36 2.23 -3.83
CA VAL A 37 -9.09 3.62 -4.18
C VAL A 37 -8.80 3.72 -5.67
N ALA A 38 -9.61 4.46 -6.42
CA ALA A 38 -9.42 4.64 -7.85
C ALA A 38 -8.05 5.25 -8.20
N ALA A 39 -7.38 4.71 -9.21
CA ALA A 39 -6.14 5.24 -9.73
C ALA A 39 -6.39 6.44 -10.65
N ASN A 40 -5.46 7.39 -10.68
CA ASN A 40 -5.46 8.50 -11.63
C ASN A 40 -4.40 8.25 -12.70
N HIS A 41 -4.81 7.71 -13.84
CA HIS A 41 -3.90 7.36 -14.94
C HIS A 41 -3.16 8.58 -15.51
N LYS A 42 -3.71 9.80 -15.42
CA LYS A 42 -2.98 11.01 -15.84
C LYS A 42 -1.75 11.25 -14.97
N LYS A 43 -1.80 10.89 -13.68
CA LYS A 43 -0.64 10.99 -12.78
C LYS A 43 0.37 9.86 -12.99
N LEU A 44 -0.07 8.75 -13.58
CA LEU A 44 0.77 7.59 -13.91
C LEU A 44 1.41 7.69 -15.31
N SER A 45 1.22 8.77 -16.06
CA SER A 45 1.80 8.96 -17.41
C SER A 45 3.34 8.89 -17.45
N HIS A 46 4.00 9.05 -16.31
CA HIS A 46 5.44 8.89 -16.15
C HIS A 46 5.89 7.42 -16.16
N ILE A 47 4.97 6.48 -15.99
CA ILE A 47 5.25 5.04 -15.93
C ILE A 47 5.13 4.47 -17.34
N ASN A 48 6.28 4.31 -17.99
CA ASN A 48 6.37 3.61 -19.28
C ASN A 48 6.52 2.10 -19.03
N THR A 49 5.40 1.42 -18.78
CA THR A 49 5.35 -0.04 -18.67
C THR A 49 4.70 -0.66 -19.89
N TYR A 50 5.12 -1.87 -20.25
CA TYR A 50 4.49 -2.65 -21.32
C TYR A 50 3.15 -3.28 -20.90
N GLY A 51 2.81 -3.23 -19.60
CA GLY A 51 1.58 -3.80 -19.04
C GLY A 51 0.48 -2.78 -18.75
N ASP A 52 -0.64 -3.27 -18.23
CA ASP A 52 -1.75 -2.41 -17.82
C ASP A 52 -1.45 -1.67 -16.51
N LEU A 53 -1.78 -0.38 -16.49
CA LEU A 53 -1.79 0.40 -15.25
C LEU A 53 -2.98 -0.02 -14.37
N PRO A 54 -2.83 -0.04 -13.03
CA PRO A 54 -3.93 -0.41 -12.14
C PRO A 54 -5.08 0.58 -12.29
N ASN A 55 -6.32 0.07 -12.29
CA ASN A 55 -7.52 0.90 -12.27
C ASN A 55 -7.87 1.39 -10.86
N PHE A 56 -7.48 0.64 -9.84
CA PHE A 56 -7.67 0.96 -8.44
C PHE A 56 -6.59 0.26 -7.60
N TYR A 57 -6.37 0.77 -6.39
CA TYR A 57 -5.51 0.20 -5.37
C TYR A 57 -6.36 -0.45 -4.28
N LEU A 58 -5.81 -1.48 -3.62
CA LEU A 58 -6.46 -2.19 -2.51
C LEU A 58 -5.49 -2.28 -1.35
N ASP A 59 -6.02 -2.40 -0.13
CA ASP A 59 -5.22 -2.69 1.05
C ASP A 59 -4.40 -3.97 0.86
N GLN A 60 -3.07 -3.86 0.95
CA GLN A 60 -2.14 -4.96 0.74
C GLN A 60 -1.43 -5.32 2.06
N PRO A 61 -1.79 -6.44 2.71
CA PRO A 61 -1.07 -6.91 3.88
C PRO A 61 0.32 -7.40 3.48
N PHE A 62 1.31 -7.07 4.30
CA PHE A 62 2.69 -7.48 4.08
C PHE A 62 3.38 -7.81 5.41
N THR A 63 4.42 -8.63 5.33
CA THR A 63 5.26 -8.96 6.48
C THR A 63 6.59 -8.22 6.35
N CYS A 64 6.96 -7.48 7.39
CA CYS A 64 8.23 -6.75 7.42
C CYS A 64 9.40 -7.74 7.38
N ARG A 65 10.27 -7.61 6.37
CA ARG A 65 11.46 -8.46 6.20
C ARG A 65 12.54 -8.28 7.29
N GLN A 66 12.41 -7.27 8.14
CA GLN A 66 13.40 -6.94 9.17
C GLN A 66 12.97 -7.43 10.55
N CYS A 67 11.74 -7.15 10.96
CA CYS A 67 11.25 -7.50 12.30
C CYS A 67 10.11 -8.53 12.32
N GLY A 68 9.65 -9.00 11.15
CA GLY A 68 8.56 -9.98 11.06
C GLY A 68 7.15 -9.44 11.34
N LYS A 69 7.02 -8.17 11.75
CA LYS A 69 5.71 -7.54 12.02
C LYS A 69 4.86 -7.48 10.75
N ARG A 70 3.56 -7.78 10.87
CA ARG A 70 2.55 -7.61 9.81
C ARG A 70 1.97 -6.20 9.84
N GLU A 71 1.92 -5.57 8.69
CA GLU A 71 1.28 -4.27 8.47
C GLU A 71 0.45 -4.33 7.18
N ILE A 72 -0.43 -3.35 6.98
CA ILE A 72 -1.21 -3.20 5.75
C ILE A 72 -0.68 -1.97 5.02
N TRP A 73 -0.22 -2.16 3.78
CA TRP A 73 0.02 -1.07 2.87
C TRP A 73 -1.32 -0.57 2.34
N LYS A 74 -1.81 0.53 2.90
CA LYS A 74 -3.14 1.04 2.59
C LYS A 74 -3.24 1.49 1.14
N ALA A 75 -4.40 1.32 0.53
CA ALA A 75 -4.67 1.74 -0.85
C ALA A 75 -4.37 3.25 -1.07
N LYS A 76 -4.60 4.08 -0.05
CA LYS A 76 -4.28 5.53 -0.08
C LYS A 76 -2.77 5.79 -0.13
N ASP A 77 -1.99 5.04 0.64
CA ASP A 77 -0.53 5.16 0.67
C ASP A 77 0.10 4.65 -0.64
N GLN A 78 -0.46 3.58 -1.21
CA GLN A 78 -0.11 3.11 -2.55
C GLN A 78 -0.36 4.19 -3.60
N LYS A 79 -1.56 4.78 -3.59
CA LYS A 79 -1.92 5.87 -4.52
C LYS A 79 -0.91 7.01 -4.43
N TRP A 80 -0.60 7.49 -3.23
CA TRP A 80 0.38 8.55 -3.05
C TRP A 80 1.77 8.14 -3.56
N TYR A 81 2.21 6.91 -3.25
CA TYR A 81 3.53 6.42 -3.65
C TYR A 81 3.70 6.36 -5.17
N TYR A 82 2.74 5.80 -5.89
CA TYR A 82 2.82 5.68 -7.34
C TYR A 82 2.52 7.01 -8.04
N GLU A 83 1.53 7.77 -7.59
CA GLU A 83 1.06 8.96 -8.32
C GLU A 83 1.83 10.23 -7.97
N GLU A 84 2.20 10.43 -6.70
CA GLU A 84 2.87 11.66 -6.24
C GLU A 84 4.36 11.46 -6.07
N ALA A 85 4.77 10.39 -5.36
CA ALA A 85 6.18 10.10 -5.13
C ALA A 85 6.88 9.47 -6.34
N LYS A 86 6.13 9.19 -7.42
CA LYS A 86 6.62 8.63 -8.70
C LYS A 86 7.39 7.33 -8.52
N GLY A 87 6.95 6.51 -7.56
CA GLY A 87 7.52 5.20 -7.31
C GLY A 87 7.25 4.24 -8.46
N HIS A 88 8.12 3.25 -8.62
CA HIS A 88 7.99 2.22 -9.65
C HIS A 88 6.72 1.39 -9.42
N ILE A 89 5.93 1.10 -10.48
CA ILE A 89 4.62 0.45 -10.35
C ILE A 89 4.69 -0.96 -9.73
N ASP A 90 5.77 -1.70 -10.00
CA ASP A 90 5.98 -3.03 -9.43
C ASP A 90 6.51 -3.03 -7.99
N ALA A 91 6.81 -1.86 -7.42
CA ALA A 91 7.30 -1.77 -6.05
C ALA A 91 6.22 -2.19 -5.06
N ARG A 92 6.63 -2.87 -3.98
CA ARG A 92 5.76 -3.31 -2.88
C ARG A 92 6.32 -2.90 -1.52
N ALA A 93 5.45 -2.74 -0.53
CA ALA A 93 5.88 -2.55 0.85
C ALA A 93 6.52 -3.84 1.39
N VAL A 94 7.79 -3.76 1.79
CA VAL A 94 8.57 -4.90 2.34
C VAL A 94 9.12 -4.64 3.75
N GLU A 95 9.02 -3.41 4.24
CA GLU A 95 9.51 -2.99 5.54
C GLU A 95 8.43 -2.18 6.25
N CYS A 96 8.21 -2.42 7.54
CA CYS A 96 7.24 -1.67 8.33
C CYS A 96 7.67 -0.21 8.52
N HIS A 97 6.72 0.66 8.86
CA HIS A 97 7.02 2.08 9.08
C HIS A 97 8.13 2.29 10.13
N ALA A 98 8.11 1.51 11.22
CA ALA A 98 9.10 1.59 12.28
C ALA A 98 10.53 1.26 11.78
N CYS A 99 10.69 0.16 11.04
CA CYS A 99 11.99 -0.23 10.48
C CYS A 99 12.49 0.77 9.43
N ARG A 100 11.61 1.30 8.57
CA ARG A 100 12.00 2.35 7.60
C ARG A 100 12.48 3.61 8.30
N LYS A 101 11.81 4.01 9.40
CA LYS A 101 12.20 5.18 10.19
C LYS A 101 13.56 4.96 10.86
N ALA A 102 13.77 3.81 11.48
CA ALA A 102 15.03 3.47 12.13
C ALA A 102 16.21 3.48 11.13
N LYS A 103 16.02 2.92 9.93
CA LYS A 103 17.04 2.96 8.86
C LYS A 103 17.38 4.37 8.40
N LYS A 104 16.37 5.24 8.28
CA LYS A 104 16.62 6.64 7.89
C LYS A 104 17.46 7.36 8.94
N SER A 105 17.23 7.09 10.22
CA SER A 105 18.00 7.66 11.33
C SER A 105 19.43 7.13 11.41
N SER A 106 19.69 5.88 11.02
CA SER A 106 21.04 5.28 11.05
C SER A 106 21.93 5.64 9.86
N ASN A 107 21.38 6.30 8.84
CA ASN A 107 22.10 6.71 7.62
C ASN A 107 22.57 8.17 7.67
N SER A 108 22.59 8.79 8.85
CA SER A 108 22.97 10.20 9.09
C SER A 108 24.28 10.37 9.89
N ASP A 109 25.09 9.30 9.97
CA ASP A 109 26.47 9.31 10.47
C ASP A 109 27.46 9.17 9.30
#